data_AF-A0A4C1ZIV5-F1
#
_entry.id   AF-A0A4C1ZIV5-F1
#
_cell.length_a   1.000
_cell.length_b   1.000
_cell.length_c   1.000
_cell.angle_alpha   90.00
_cell.angle_beta   90.00
_cell.angle_gamma   90.00
#
_symmetry.space_group_name_H-M   'P 1'
#
loop_
_entity.id
_entity.type
_entity.pdbx_description
1 polymer ?
#
loop_
_entity_poly.entity_id
_entity_poly.type
_entity_poly.pdbx_seq_one_letter_code
_entity_poly.pdbx_strand_id
1 'polypeptide(L)'
;MEAVWSRCTPGYAALEKEIKSGKLGDILFVEATLGVSIASVDRLRKKELGGSTLLDIGVYVLQFAQFVFKEEPIKVVSSGELNEDGVDVAVSMILEYSGGRRAVLTANSRLELDNRAVVYGTRGRVTV
;
A
#
# COMPACT_ATOMS: atom_id res chain seq x y z
N MET A 1 1.04 -10.33 -17.55
CA MET A 1 1.27 -10.32 -16.08
C MET A 1 2.03 -9.04 -15.76
N GLU A 2 1.57 -8.25 -14.79
CA GLU A 2 2.33 -7.09 -14.29
C GLU A 2 3.44 -7.56 -13.33
N ALA A 3 4.62 -6.97 -13.40
CA ALA A 3 5.83 -7.44 -12.72
C ALA A 3 5.89 -7.01 -11.23
N VAL A 4 4.85 -7.33 -10.45
CA VAL A 4 4.78 -7.04 -9.01
C VAL A 4 5.59 -8.08 -8.22
N TRP A 5 6.91 -7.91 -8.21
CA TRP A 5 7.88 -8.87 -7.68
C TRP A 5 7.68 -9.22 -6.19
N SER A 6 7.17 -8.28 -5.37
CA SER A 6 6.94 -8.48 -3.94
C SER A 6 6.06 -9.70 -3.66
N ARG A 7 5.07 -9.97 -4.52
CA ARG A 7 4.16 -11.13 -4.41
C ARG A 7 4.84 -12.48 -4.59
N CYS A 8 6.03 -12.50 -5.19
CA CYS A 8 6.80 -13.72 -5.43
C CYS A 8 7.74 -14.06 -4.26
N THR A 9 7.79 -13.22 -3.22
CA THR A 9 8.63 -13.48 -2.05
C THR A 9 8.00 -14.54 -1.13
N PRO A 10 8.81 -15.31 -0.37
CA PRO A 10 8.30 -16.23 0.65
C PRO A 10 7.40 -15.56 1.69
N GLY A 11 7.60 -14.26 1.96
CA GLY A 11 6.78 -13.48 2.89
C GLY A 11 5.30 -13.42 2.47
N TYR A 12 5.02 -13.22 1.17
CA TYR A 12 3.63 -13.21 0.67
C TYR A 12 2.99 -14.60 0.73
N ALA A 13 3.78 -15.65 0.44
CA ALA A 13 3.31 -17.03 0.58
C ALA A 13 2.96 -17.37 2.04
N ALA A 14 3.79 -16.92 3.00
CA ALA A 14 3.53 -17.08 4.42
C ALA A 14 2.31 -16.28 4.89
N LEU A 15 2.17 -15.03 4.43
CA LEU A 15 1.00 -14.19 4.71
C LEU A 15 -0.29 -14.85 4.23
N GLU A 16 -0.32 -15.34 2.98
CA GLU A 16 -1.52 -16.00 2.45
C GLU A 16 -1.86 -17.26 3.24
N LYS A 17 -0.86 -18.05 3.64
CA LYS A 17 -1.07 -19.22 4.50
C LYS A 17 -1.68 -18.82 5.84
N GLU A 18 -1.20 -17.74 6.45
CA GLU A 18 -1.71 -17.27 7.75
C GLU A 18 -3.15 -16.76 7.63
N ILE A 19 -3.48 -15.99 6.59
CA ILE A 19 -4.86 -15.56 6.31
C ILE A 19 -5.77 -16.77 6.07
N LYS A 20 -5.37 -17.71 5.20
CA LYS A 20 -6.13 -18.92 4.88
C LYS A 20 -6.30 -19.86 6.07
N SER A 21 -5.41 -19.81 7.06
CA SER A 21 -5.53 -20.64 8.26
C SER A 21 -6.75 -20.29 9.12
N GLY A 22 -7.33 -19.11 8.93
CA GLY A 22 -8.47 -18.62 9.73
C GLY A 22 -8.11 -18.21 11.16
N LYS A 23 -6.84 -18.31 11.58
CA LYS A 23 -6.41 -17.94 12.95
C LYS A 23 -6.67 -16.48 13.28
N LEU A 24 -6.55 -15.60 12.29
CA LEU A 24 -6.77 -14.16 12.43
C LEU A 24 -8.27 -13.78 12.56
N GLY A 25 -9.18 -14.70 12.27
CA GLY A 25 -10.61 -14.39 12.16
C GLY A 25 -10.95 -13.66 10.87
N ASP A 26 -12.03 -12.88 10.92
CA ASP A 26 -12.46 -12.09 9.77
C ASP A 26 -11.51 -10.92 9.60
N ILE A 27 -10.92 -10.77 8.41
CA ILE A 27 -9.99 -9.68 8.12
C ILE A 27 -10.79 -8.40 7.92
N LEU A 28 -10.58 -7.41 8.78
CA LEU A 28 -11.34 -6.16 8.80
C LEU A 28 -10.54 -4.94 8.38
N PHE A 29 -9.23 -4.95 8.62
CA PHE A 29 -8.41 -3.76 8.44
C PHE A 29 -7.01 -4.08 7.92
N VAL A 30 -6.54 -3.26 6.99
CA VAL A 30 -5.17 -3.28 6.48
C VAL A 30 -4.55 -1.90 6.70
N GLU A 31 -3.35 -1.87 7.26
CA GLU A 31 -2.52 -0.67 7.31
C GLU A 31 -1.23 -0.95 6.54
N ALA A 32 -0.81 -0.05 5.65
CA ALA A 32 0.50 -0.17 5.03
C ALA A 32 1.12 1.20 4.76
N THR A 33 2.40 1.32 5.08
CA THR A 33 3.19 2.53 4.81
C THR A 33 4.41 2.17 3.99
N LEU A 34 4.77 3.02 3.03
CA LEU A 34 6.05 2.93 2.34
C LEU A 34 6.57 4.33 2.05
N GLY A 35 7.62 4.73 2.73
CA GLY A 35 8.30 5.99 2.49
C GLY A 35 9.81 5.87 2.53
N VAL A 36 10.44 6.55 1.59
CA VAL A 36 11.88 6.60 1.42
C VAL A 36 12.23 8.02 0.99
N SER A 37 13.32 8.60 1.51
CA SER A 37 13.77 9.96 1.14
C SER A 37 14.43 10.00 -0.25
N ILE A 38 13.63 9.87 -1.32
CA ILE A 38 14.06 9.80 -2.72
C ILE A 38 13.45 10.89 -3.62
N ALA A 39 12.78 11.90 -3.03
CA ALA A 39 12.13 12.99 -3.76
C ALA A 39 13.08 13.84 -4.63
N SER A 40 14.40 13.77 -4.42
CA SER A 40 15.39 14.46 -5.24
C SER A 40 15.77 13.70 -6.52
N VAL A 41 15.37 12.44 -6.67
CA VAL A 41 15.69 11.62 -7.84
C VAL A 41 14.93 12.14 -9.06
N ASP A 42 15.66 12.47 -10.13
CA ASP A 42 15.10 13.09 -11.34
C ASP A 42 13.94 12.29 -11.95
N ARG A 43 14.07 10.95 -12.05
CA ARG A 43 13.00 10.07 -12.55
C ARG A 43 11.71 10.17 -11.74
N LEU A 44 11.80 10.49 -10.45
CA LEU A 44 10.64 10.57 -9.55
C LEU A 44 10.02 11.95 -9.48
N ARG A 45 10.82 13.00 -9.59
CA ARG A 45 10.32 14.38 -9.40
C ARG A 45 9.85 15.05 -10.67
N LYS A 46 10.37 14.64 -11.85
CA LYS A 46 10.08 15.30 -13.12
C LYS A 46 8.86 14.69 -13.81
N LYS A 47 7.86 15.52 -14.10
CA LYS A 47 6.61 15.09 -14.76
C LYS A 47 6.85 14.50 -16.15
N GLU A 48 7.76 15.09 -16.92
CA GLU A 48 8.13 14.64 -18.28
C GLU A 48 8.75 13.24 -18.32
N LEU A 49 9.26 12.74 -17.19
CA LEU A 49 9.80 11.38 -17.04
C LEU A 49 8.77 10.40 -16.46
N GLY A 50 7.51 10.84 -16.27
CA GLY A 50 6.47 10.04 -15.62
C GLY A 50 6.65 9.91 -14.10
N GLY A 51 7.31 10.88 -13.47
CA GLY A 51 7.53 10.89 -12.03
C GLY A 51 6.22 10.83 -11.24
N SER A 52 6.18 9.97 -10.23
CA SER A 52 5.06 9.83 -9.31
C SER A 52 5.47 8.95 -8.12
N THR A 53 5.23 9.41 -6.90
CA THR A 53 5.44 8.60 -5.70
C THR A 53 4.44 7.44 -5.64
N LEU A 54 3.19 7.70 -6.02
CA LEU A 54 2.12 6.71 -6.09
C LEU A 54 2.45 5.58 -7.06
N LEU A 55 2.94 5.90 -8.26
CA LEU A 55 3.28 4.87 -9.25
C LEU A 55 4.58 4.14 -8.90
N ASP A 56 5.54 4.81 -8.26
CA ASP A 56 6.83 4.20 -7.97
C ASP A 56 6.80 3.29 -6.74
N ILE A 57 6.29 3.82 -5.62
CA ILE A 57 6.27 3.11 -4.34
C ILE A 57 4.85 2.90 -3.80
N GLY A 58 3.90 3.78 -4.12
CA GLY A 58 2.50 3.62 -3.70
C GLY A 58 1.81 2.38 -4.27
N VAL A 59 2.28 1.89 -5.42
CA VAL A 59 1.82 0.63 -6.01
C VAL A 59 1.99 -0.55 -5.04
N TYR A 60 3.03 -0.55 -4.19
CA TYR A 60 3.29 -1.64 -3.26
C TYR A 60 2.26 -1.73 -2.12
N VAL A 61 1.82 -0.58 -1.59
CA VAL A 61 0.81 -0.55 -0.53
C VAL A 61 -0.58 -0.84 -1.11
N LEU A 62 -0.88 -0.36 -2.32
CA LEU A 62 -2.12 -0.67 -3.05
C LEU A 62 -2.22 -2.17 -3.37
N GLN A 63 -1.18 -2.76 -3.95
CA GLN A 63 -1.20 -4.17 -4.30
C GLN A 63 -1.23 -5.07 -3.06
N PHE A 64 -0.68 -4.63 -1.91
CA PHE A 64 -0.78 -5.36 -0.65
C PHE A 64 -2.23 -5.44 -0.18
N ALA A 65 -2.95 -4.30 -0.15
CA ALA A 65 -4.38 -4.29 0.15
C ALA A 65 -5.18 -5.17 -0.83
N GLN A 66 -4.88 -5.09 -2.13
CA GLN A 66 -5.51 -5.94 -3.15
C GLN A 66 -5.22 -7.43 -2.93
N PHE A 67 -4.01 -7.78 -2.50
CA PHE A 67 -3.63 -9.16 -2.23
C PHE A 67 -4.40 -9.74 -1.05
N VAL A 68 -4.60 -8.92 0.00
CA VAL A 68 -5.31 -9.31 1.22
C VAL A 68 -6.82 -9.42 0.99
N PHE A 69 -7.44 -8.38 0.44
CA PHE A 69 -8.91 -8.33 0.30
C PHE A 69 -9.44 -9.03 -0.95
N LYS A 70 -8.64 -9.12 -2.02
CA LYS A 70 -8.99 -9.77 -3.30
C LYS A 70 -10.32 -9.28 -3.88
N GLU A 71 -10.63 -8.02 -3.64
CA GLU A 71 -11.87 -7.34 -3.98
C GLU A 71 -11.54 -5.92 -4.43
N GLU A 72 -12.38 -5.31 -5.27
CA GLU A 72 -12.29 -3.90 -5.62
C GLU A 72 -12.90 -3.02 -4.52
N PRO A 73 -12.26 -1.91 -4.10
CA PRO A 73 -12.85 -1.02 -3.12
C PRO A 73 -14.10 -0.33 -3.68
N ILE A 74 -15.13 -0.20 -2.83
CA ILE A 74 -16.38 0.50 -3.16
C ILE A 74 -16.25 2.02 -3.07
N LYS A 75 -15.22 2.51 -2.39
CA LYS A 75 -14.93 3.94 -2.25
C LYS A 75 -13.45 4.17 -1.95
N VAL A 76 -12.93 5.25 -2.51
CA VAL A 76 -11.57 5.73 -2.28
C VAL A 76 -11.63 7.18 -1.80
N VAL A 77 -10.96 7.46 -0.69
CA VAL A 77 -10.71 8.83 -0.20
C VAL A 77 -9.21 9.00 -0.12
N SER A 78 -8.68 10.08 -0.70
CA SER A 78 -7.24 10.34 -0.70
C SER A 78 -6.94 11.82 -0.45
N SER A 79 -5.74 12.05 0.07
CA SER A 79 -5.12 13.37 0.21
C SER A 79 -3.63 13.23 -0.08
N GLY A 80 -3.02 14.26 -0.63
CA GLY A 80 -1.61 14.22 -0.98
C GLY A 80 -1.02 15.60 -1.24
N GLU A 81 0.27 15.59 -1.52
CA GLU A 81 1.05 16.78 -1.85
C GLU A 81 1.69 16.61 -3.23
N LEU A 82 1.74 17.70 -3.98
CA LEU A 82 2.46 17.79 -5.25
C LEU A 82 3.73 18.62 -5.06
N ASN A 83 4.75 18.35 -5.87
CA ASN A 83 5.87 19.26 -6.06
C ASN A 83 5.54 20.36 -7.09
N GLU A 84 6.54 21.19 -7.36
CA GLU A 84 6.49 22.33 -8.30
C GLU A 84 6.12 21.92 -9.74
N ASP A 85 6.51 20.71 -10.14
CA ASP A 85 6.25 20.14 -11.47
C ASP A 85 4.86 19.48 -11.56
N GLY A 86 4.07 19.49 -10.48
CA GLY A 86 2.76 18.84 -10.39
C GLY A 86 2.84 17.31 -10.25
N VAL A 87 3.95 16.80 -9.74
CA VAL A 87 4.17 15.37 -9.44
C VAL A 87 3.91 15.09 -7.96
N ASP A 88 3.21 13.99 -7.66
CA ASP A 88 2.91 13.62 -6.28
C ASP A 88 4.17 13.17 -5.52
N VAL A 89 4.34 13.72 -4.32
CA VAL A 89 5.46 13.45 -3.41
C VAL A 89 5.03 12.77 -2.12
N ALA A 90 3.75 12.87 -1.78
CA ALA A 90 3.13 12.18 -0.67
C ALA A 90 1.66 11.91 -0.97
N VAL A 91 1.17 10.75 -0.57
CA VAL A 91 -0.23 10.36 -0.72
C VAL A 91 -0.65 9.46 0.43
N SER A 92 -1.80 9.77 1.03
CA SER A 92 -2.50 8.92 1.99
C SER A 92 -3.88 8.58 1.44
N MET A 93 -4.28 7.33 1.60
CA MET A 93 -5.49 6.77 1.01
C MET A 93 -6.26 5.95 2.04
N ILE A 94 -7.58 6.06 2.00
CA ILE A 94 -8.52 5.16 2.66
C ILE A 94 -9.31 4.45 1.55
N LEU A 95 -9.19 3.13 1.51
CA LEU A 95 -9.98 2.27 0.63
C LEU A 95 -11.07 1.60 1.48
N GLU A 96 -12.34 1.78 1.12
CA GLU A 96 -13.47 1.12 1.78
C GLU A 96 -13.92 -0.07 0.92
N TYR A 97 -14.22 -1.20 1.55
CA TYR A 97 -14.67 -2.44 0.91
C TYR A 97 -16.02 -2.89 1.48
N SER A 98 -16.65 -3.89 0.85
CA SER A 98 -17.87 -4.50 1.38
C SER A 98 -17.66 -5.11 2.77
N GLY A 99 -18.72 -5.15 3.58
CA GLY A 99 -18.66 -5.69 4.94
C GLY A 99 -17.93 -4.77 5.94
N GLY A 100 -17.78 -3.48 5.63
CA GLY A 100 -17.17 -2.49 6.52
C GLY A 100 -15.65 -2.57 6.65
N ARG A 101 -15.00 -3.41 5.83
CA ARG A 101 -13.54 -3.58 5.80
C ARG A 101 -12.87 -2.36 5.17
N ARG A 102 -11.65 -2.02 5.63
CA ARG A 102 -10.92 -0.85 5.12
C ARG A 102 -9.42 -1.08 5.01
N ALA A 103 -8.78 -0.37 4.08
CA ALA A 103 -7.34 -0.22 4.04
C ALA A 103 -6.94 1.24 4.24
N VAL A 104 -5.94 1.51 5.08
CA VAL A 104 -5.31 2.82 5.24
C VAL A 104 -3.87 2.71 4.75
N LEU A 105 -3.56 3.44 3.70
CA LEU A 105 -2.32 3.28 2.94
C LEU A 105 -1.62 4.62 2.84
N THR A 106 -0.30 4.65 2.98
CA THR A 106 0.49 5.88 2.78
C THR A 106 1.75 5.59 1.99
N ALA A 107 2.02 6.45 1.01
CA ALA A 107 3.28 6.46 0.27
C ALA A 107 3.91 7.86 0.33
N ASN A 108 5.22 7.95 0.57
CA ASN A 108 5.89 9.24 0.76
C ASN A 108 7.34 9.20 0.26
N SER A 109 7.71 10.05 -0.69
CA SER A 109 9.08 10.12 -1.22
C SER A 109 9.99 11.11 -0.49
N ARG A 110 9.46 11.85 0.50
CA ARG A 110 10.21 12.84 1.31
C ARG A 110 10.63 12.30 2.67
N LEU A 111 9.92 11.29 3.18
CA LEU A 111 10.09 10.78 4.53
C LEU A 111 10.46 9.30 4.50
N GLU A 112 11.36 8.90 5.38
CA GLU A 112 11.48 7.49 5.77
C GLU A 112 10.33 7.15 6.73
N LEU A 113 9.52 6.16 6.36
CA LEU A 113 8.44 5.65 7.20
C LEU A 113 8.84 4.28 7.77
N ASP A 114 7.99 3.71 8.63
CA ASP A 114 8.18 2.36 9.19
C ASP A 114 8.30 1.27 8.12
N ASN A 115 7.83 1.55 6.89
CA ASN A 115 7.88 0.64 5.75
C ASN A 115 7.32 -0.75 6.07
N ARG A 116 6.18 -0.71 6.76
CA ARG A 116 5.50 -1.85 7.38
C ARG A 116 4.11 -2.03 6.82
N ALA A 117 3.69 -3.27 6.68
CA ALA A 117 2.30 -3.61 6.39
C ALA A 117 1.70 -4.52 7.47
N VAL A 118 0.46 -4.28 7.88
CA VAL A 118 -0.21 -5.01 8.94
C VAL A 118 -1.63 -5.39 8.50
N VAL A 119 -1.99 -6.65 8.69
CA VAL A 119 -3.33 -7.18 8.45
C VAL A 119 -3.96 -7.49 9.80
N TYR A 120 -5.13 -6.91 10.05
CA TYR A 120 -5.89 -7.07 11.30
C TYR A 120 -7.17 -7.86 11.03
N GLY A 121 -7.35 -8.92 11.79
CA GLY A 121 -8.61 -9.64 11.86
C GLY A 121 -9.21 -9.64 13.27
N THR A 122 -10.41 -10.19 13.40
CA THR A 122 -11.17 -10.18 14.67
C THR A 122 -10.51 -10.93 15.82
N ARG A 123 -9.52 -11.78 15.55
CA ARG A 123 -8.81 -12.60 16.56
C ARG A 123 -7.31 -12.38 16.61
N GLY A 124 -6.75 -11.51 15.78
CA GLY A 124 -5.31 -11.28 15.76
C GLY A 124 -4.85 -10.41 14.62
N ARG A 125 -3.53 -10.30 14.47
CA ARG A 125 -2.89 -9.58 13.38
C ARG A 125 -1.62 -10.26 12.92
N VAL A 126 -1.22 -9.96 11.69
CA VAL A 126 0.08 -10.35 11.12
C VAL A 126 0.74 -9.11 10.53
N THR A 127 2.05 -8.99 10.75
CA THR A 127 2.89 -7.91 10.24
C THR A 127 3.84 -8.46 9.20
N VAL A 128 4.03 -7.70 8.13
CA VAL A 128 4.99 -7.93 7.05
C VAL A 128 5.95 -6.76 6.98
#